data_AF-A0A674JZG3-F1
#
_entry.id   AF-A0A674JZG3-F1
#
_cell.length_a   1.000
_cell.length_b   1.000
_cell.length_c   1.000
_cell.angle_alpha   90.00
_cell.angle_beta   90.00
_cell.angle_gamma   90.00
#
_symmetry.space_group_name_H-M   'P 1'
#
loop_
_entity.id
_entity.type
_entity.pdbx_description
1 polymer ?
#
loop_
_entity_poly.entity_id
_entity_poly.type
_entity_poly.pdbx_seq_one_letter_code
_entity_poly.pdbx_strand_id
1 'polypeptide(L)'
;CTDLSPPESCAAPRLTGPCRAAFPRWYYDPAARACRQFIYGGCKGNKNNYLREEQCLRQCSGAAGGAEGPEPGVHSSRVVALAVLLAILVAVLLGSVVVFFVWLCRRNQELSLSVPWSPLDDKEYLMSNAYTL
;
A
#
# COMPACT_ATOMS: atom_id res chain seq x y z
N CYS A 1 -37.66 -5.08 5.35
CA CYS A 1 -37.32 -6.49 5.67
C CYS A 1 -36.48 -7.03 4.52
N THR A 2 -35.16 -6.86 4.58
CA THR A 2 -34.28 -7.64 3.69
C THR A 2 -34.12 -9.01 4.32
N ASP A 3 -34.44 -10.03 3.54
CA ASP A 3 -34.41 -11.43 3.91
C ASP A 3 -33.03 -11.81 4.49
N LEU A 4 -32.99 -12.27 5.74
CA LEU A 4 -31.79 -12.73 6.45
C LEU A 4 -31.46 -14.20 6.11
N SER A 5 -32.16 -14.79 5.14
CA SER A 5 -31.85 -16.14 4.68
C SER A 5 -30.53 -16.16 3.91
N PRO A 6 -29.55 -16.99 4.30
CA PRO A 6 -28.37 -17.20 3.49
C PRO A 6 -28.81 -17.74 2.12
N PRO A 7 -28.20 -17.28 1.01
CA PRO A 7 -28.62 -17.72 -0.32
C PRO A 7 -28.56 -19.25 -0.39
N GLU A 8 -29.52 -19.88 -1.08
CA GLU A 8 -29.61 -21.35 -1.16
C GLU A 8 -28.28 -22.01 -1.59
N SER A 9 -27.45 -21.29 -2.36
CA SER A 9 -26.10 -21.72 -2.74
C SER A 9 -25.18 -21.99 -1.56
N CYS A 10 -25.38 -21.35 -0.41
CA CYS A 10 -24.55 -21.50 0.78
C CYS A 10 -25.10 -22.55 1.75
N ALA A 11 -26.41 -22.80 1.72
CA ALA A 11 -27.04 -23.84 2.55
C ALA A 11 -27.00 -25.24 1.91
N ALA A 12 -26.83 -25.32 0.58
CA ALA A 12 -26.81 -26.60 -0.12
C ALA A 12 -25.59 -27.47 0.27
N PRO A 13 -25.71 -28.81 0.30
CA PRO A 13 -24.58 -29.69 0.62
C PRO A 13 -23.54 -29.71 -0.51
N ARG A 14 -22.31 -30.17 -0.25
CA ARG A 14 -21.35 -30.46 -1.33
C ARG A 14 -21.89 -31.54 -2.26
N LEU A 15 -21.71 -31.37 -3.57
CA LEU A 15 -22.21 -32.32 -4.59
C LEU A 15 -21.14 -32.67 -5.63
N THR A 16 -20.61 -33.89 -5.57
CA THR A 16 -19.64 -34.41 -6.55
C THR A 16 -20.27 -34.62 -7.93
N GLY A 17 -21.54 -35.01 -8.00
CA GLY A 17 -22.21 -35.34 -9.27
C GLY A 17 -21.79 -36.70 -9.84
N PRO A 18 -22.37 -37.13 -10.98
CA PRO A 18 -22.18 -38.48 -11.51
C PRO A 18 -20.94 -38.65 -12.41
N CYS A 19 -20.34 -37.55 -12.86
CA CYS A 19 -19.11 -37.61 -13.64
C CYS A 19 -17.90 -38.00 -12.76
N ARG A 20 -16.84 -38.54 -13.37
CA ARG A 20 -15.70 -39.15 -12.66
C ARG A 20 -14.38 -38.38 -12.78
N ALA A 21 -14.43 -37.11 -13.19
CA ALA A 21 -13.24 -36.26 -13.13
C ALA A 21 -12.96 -35.84 -11.68
N ALA A 22 -11.75 -35.33 -11.42
CA ALA A 22 -11.36 -34.89 -10.08
C ALA A 22 -11.02 -33.39 -10.10
N PHE A 23 -12.03 -32.54 -9.97
CA PHE A 23 -11.82 -31.10 -9.87
C PHE A 23 -11.83 -30.69 -8.39
N PRO A 24 -10.71 -30.21 -7.82
CA PRO A 24 -10.71 -29.62 -6.48
C PRO A 24 -11.54 -28.34 -6.51
N ARG A 25 -12.52 -28.25 -5.62
CA ARG A 25 -13.46 -27.13 -5.49
C ARG A 25 -13.70 -26.83 -4.03
N TRP A 26 -14.29 -25.69 -3.77
CA TRP A 26 -14.68 -25.23 -2.43
C TRP A 26 -16.19 -25.22 -2.29
N TYR A 27 -16.68 -25.63 -1.13
CA TYR A 27 -18.08 -25.50 -0.74
C TYR A 27 -18.15 -24.86 0.65
N TYR A 28 -19.21 -24.12 0.93
CA TYR A 28 -19.48 -23.56 2.24
C TYR A 28 -20.14 -24.60 3.14
N ASP A 29 -19.55 -24.84 4.31
CA ASP A 29 -20.08 -25.70 5.35
C ASP A 29 -20.77 -24.83 6.41
N PRO A 30 -22.11 -24.75 6.45
CA PRO A 30 -22.82 -23.87 7.38
C PRO A 30 -22.68 -24.31 8.83
N ALA A 31 -22.38 -25.59 9.10
CA ALA A 31 -22.15 -26.08 10.46
C ALA A 31 -20.79 -25.60 10.98
N ALA A 32 -19.77 -25.61 10.12
CA ALA A 32 -18.44 -25.09 10.44
C ALA A 32 -18.31 -23.57 10.27
N ARG A 33 -19.29 -22.92 9.61
CA ARG A 33 -19.23 -21.53 9.14
C ARG A 33 -17.95 -21.23 8.37
N ALA A 34 -17.51 -22.18 7.55
CA ALA A 34 -16.23 -22.12 6.85
C ALA A 34 -16.32 -22.75 5.47
N CYS A 35 -15.47 -22.30 4.55
CA CYS A 35 -15.31 -22.95 3.25
C CYS A 35 -14.36 -24.14 3.38
N ARG A 36 -14.73 -25.27 2.77
CA ARG A 36 -13.96 -26.51 2.79
C ARG A 36 -13.78 -27.05 1.38
N GLN A 37 -12.68 -27.76 1.17
CA GLN A 37 -12.40 -28.40 -0.12
C GLN A 37 -13.21 -29.68 -0.30
N PHE A 38 -13.60 -29.95 -1.54
CA PHE A 38 -14.18 -31.21 -1.98
C PHE A 38 -13.81 -31.50 -3.43
N ILE A 39 -14.03 -32.75 -3.87
CA ILE A 39 -13.83 -33.14 -5.27
C ILE A 39 -15.16 -33.08 -6.01
N TYR A 40 -15.20 -32.27 -7.07
CA TYR A 40 -16.29 -32.19 -8.02
C TYR A 40 -16.01 -33.09 -9.24
N GLY A 41 -16.99 -33.91 -9.59
CA GLY A 41 -16.96 -34.88 -10.67
C GLY A 41 -16.94 -34.26 -12.08
N GLY A 42 -17.25 -32.97 -12.20
CA GLY A 42 -17.22 -32.22 -13.46
C GLY A 42 -18.58 -31.98 -14.11
N CYS A 43 -19.65 -32.63 -13.64
CA CYS A 43 -21.00 -32.38 -14.16
C CYS A 43 -22.09 -32.50 -13.08
N LYS A 44 -23.23 -31.85 -13.32
CA LYS A 44 -24.44 -31.88 -12.48
C LYS A 44 -24.19 -31.59 -10.99
N GLY A 45 -23.26 -30.65 -10.70
CA GLY A 45 -23.09 -30.08 -9.37
C GLY A 45 -24.20 -29.07 -9.03
N ASN A 46 -24.24 -28.61 -7.78
CA ASN A 46 -25.10 -27.51 -7.35
C ASN A 46 -24.32 -26.20 -7.27
N LYS A 47 -24.96 -25.13 -6.78
CA LYS A 47 -24.35 -23.79 -6.68
C LYS A 47 -23.36 -23.63 -5.51
N ASN A 48 -23.30 -24.59 -4.57
CA ASN A 48 -22.30 -24.60 -3.51
C ASN A 48 -20.97 -25.19 -4.03
N ASN A 49 -20.40 -24.56 -5.06
CA ASN A 49 -19.24 -25.05 -5.79
C ASN A 49 -18.45 -23.87 -6.34
N TYR A 50 -17.32 -23.57 -5.71
CA TYR A 50 -16.47 -22.42 -6.01
C TYR A 50 -15.07 -22.89 -6.41
N LEU A 51 -14.40 -22.12 -7.27
CA LEU A 51 -13.04 -22.45 -7.72
C LEU A 51 -11.98 -22.09 -6.67
N ARG A 52 -12.22 -21.01 -5.92
CA ARG A 52 -11.30 -20.48 -4.91
C ARG A 52 -12.02 -20.29 -3.57
N GLU A 53 -11.27 -20.37 -2.49
CA GLU A 53 -11.79 -20.21 -1.14
C GLU A 53 -12.38 -18.80 -0.93
N GLU A 54 -11.68 -17.77 -1.39
CA GLU A 54 -12.11 -16.38 -1.24
C GLU A 54 -13.44 -16.10 -1.97
N GLN A 55 -13.72 -16.82 -3.05
CA GLN A 55 -15.01 -16.71 -3.74
C GLN A 55 -16.14 -17.32 -2.90
N CYS A 56 -15.88 -18.48 -2.30
CA CYS A 56 -16.81 -19.15 -1.39
C CYS A 56 -17.09 -18.28 -0.17
N LEU A 57 -16.04 -17.75 0.48
CA LEU A 57 -16.16 -16.88 1.65
C LEU A 57 -16.94 -15.62 1.29
N ARG A 58 -16.54 -14.88 0.25
CA ARG A 58 -17.26 -13.67 -0.17
C ARG A 58 -18.75 -13.90 -0.44
N GLN A 59 -19.11 -15.07 -0.95
CA GLN A 59 -20.50 -15.39 -1.27
C GLN A 59 -21.33 -15.80 -0.04
N CYS A 60 -20.71 -16.45 0.95
CA CYS A 60 -21.41 -17.18 2.00
C CYS A 60 -21.09 -16.76 3.44
N SER A 61 -20.00 -16.03 3.69
CA SER A 61 -19.56 -15.65 5.05
C SER A 61 -20.30 -14.45 5.65
N GLY A 62 -21.28 -13.89 4.93
CA GLY A 62 -22.31 -12.96 5.42
C GLY A 62 -21.93 -12.16 6.67
N ALA A 63 -20.89 -11.33 6.60
CA ALA A 63 -20.55 -10.35 7.63
C ALA A 63 -20.42 -10.86 9.09
N ALA A 64 -20.00 -12.11 9.34
CA ALA A 64 -19.73 -12.58 10.71
C ALA A 64 -18.63 -13.66 10.76
N GLY A 65 -17.38 -13.23 10.60
CA GLY A 65 -16.21 -14.09 10.77
C GLY A 65 -14.93 -13.33 10.49
N GLY A 66 -14.55 -12.42 11.40
CA GLY A 66 -13.31 -11.67 11.29
C GLY A 66 -12.08 -12.57 11.37
N ALA A 67 -11.27 -12.53 10.32
CA ALA A 67 -9.81 -12.53 10.34
C ALA A 67 -9.29 -12.36 8.90
N GLU A 68 -9.66 -11.28 8.23
CA GLU A 68 -8.83 -10.76 7.14
C GLU A 68 -7.89 -9.75 7.78
N GLY A 69 -6.60 -10.07 7.82
CA GLY A 69 -5.55 -9.07 7.97
C GLY A 69 -5.63 -8.05 6.83
N PRO A 70 -4.69 -7.10 6.73
CA PRO A 70 -4.63 -6.22 5.58
C PRO A 70 -4.40 -7.08 4.32
N GLU A 71 -5.48 -7.42 3.61
CA GLU A 71 -5.41 -7.98 2.27
C GLU A 71 -4.57 -7.01 1.44
N PRO A 72 -3.45 -7.45 0.87
CA PRO A 72 -2.76 -6.68 -0.13
C PRO A 72 -3.71 -6.63 -1.33
N GLY A 73 -4.39 -5.50 -1.46
CA GLY A 73 -5.43 -5.27 -2.45
C GLY A 73 -5.00 -5.84 -3.80
N VAL A 74 -5.91 -6.64 -4.38
CA VAL A 74 -5.89 -7.05 -5.77
C VAL A 74 -5.77 -5.79 -6.61
N HIS A 75 -4.53 -5.51 -6.95
CA HIS A 75 -4.14 -4.25 -7.50
C HIS A 75 -4.33 -4.38 -8.99
N SER A 76 -5.47 -3.87 -9.47
CA SER A 76 -5.62 -3.49 -10.87
C SER A 76 -4.33 -2.82 -11.30
N SER A 77 -3.66 -3.38 -12.31
CA SER A 77 -2.29 -3.01 -12.72
C SER A 77 -2.08 -1.50 -12.89
N ARG A 78 -3.17 -0.80 -13.23
CA ARG A 78 -3.25 0.66 -13.33
C ARG A 78 -3.04 1.38 -11.99
N VAL A 79 -3.60 0.87 -10.91
CA VAL A 79 -3.49 1.48 -9.57
C VAL A 79 -2.07 1.31 -9.02
N VAL A 80 -1.40 0.18 -9.28
CA VAL A 80 0.02 -0.02 -8.89
C VAL A 80 0.90 0.94 -9.65
N ALA A 81 0.70 1.00 -10.98
CA ALA A 81 1.48 1.87 -11.83
C ALA A 81 1.34 3.34 -11.39
N LEU A 82 0.13 3.81 -11.09
CA LEU A 82 -0.09 5.16 -10.59
C LEU A 82 0.56 5.39 -9.22
N ALA A 83 0.45 4.45 -8.28
CA ALA A 83 1.07 4.57 -6.96
C ALA A 83 2.60 4.64 -7.06
N VAL A 84 3.21 3.81 -7.89
CA VAL A 84 4.66 3.79 -8.13
C VAL A 84 5.11 5.09 -8.81
N LEU A 85 4.39 5.56 -9.82
CA LEU A 85 4.70 6.82 -10.51
C LEU A 85 4.63 8.02 -9.56
N LEU A 86 3.60 8.08 -8.71
CA LEU A 86 3.46 9.14 -7.70
C LEU A 86 4.60 9.09 -6.67
N ALA A 87 4.98 7.89 -6.21
CA ALA A 87 6.10 7.73 -5.27
C ALA A 87 7.43 8.20 -5.87
N ILE A 88 7.71 7.86 -7.14
CA ILE A 88 8.92 8.30 -7.83
C ILE A 88 8.93 9.82 -8.01
N LEU A 89 7.82 10.42 -8.43
CA LEU A 89 7.72 11.88 -8.60
C LEU A 89 7.98 12.61 -7.29
N VAL A 90 7.41 12.15 -6.17
CA VAL A 90 7.65 12.75 -4.85
C VAL A 90 9.11 12.61 -4.44
N ALA A 91 9.73 11.45 -4.63
CA ALA A 91 11.14 11.24 -4.29
C ALA A 91 12.07 12.16 -5.10
N VAL A 92 11.81 12.33 -6.41
CA VAL A 92 12.59 13.22 -7.28
C VAL A 92 12.41 14.68 -6.89
N LEU A 93 11.20 15.12 -6.55
CA LEU A 93 10.93 16.49 -6.09
C LEU A 93 11.62 16.78 -4.76
N LEU A 94 11.56 15.86 -3.79
CA LEU A 94 12.25 16.03 -2.52
C LEU A 94 13.77 16.04 -2.70
N GLY A 95 14.30 15.16 -3.54
CA GLY A 95 15.72 15.12 -3.87
C GLY A 95 16.22 16.39 -4.54
N SER A 96 15.49 16.91 -5.54
CA SER A 96 15.87 18.13 -6.25
C SER A 96 15.80 19.38 -5.36
N VAL A 97 14.80 19.46 -4.47
CA VAL A 97 14.67 20.52 -3.48
C VAL A 97 15.85 20.51 -2.52
N VAL A 98 16.22 19.35 -1.96
CA VAL A 98 17.39 19.23 -1.07
C VAL A 98 18.69 19.60 -1.79
N VAL A 99 18.89 19.09 -3.02
CA VAL A 99 20.08 19.44 -3.81
C VAL A 99 20.12 20.92 -4.14
N PHE A 100 18.99 21.53 -4.49
CA PHE A 100 18.88 22.96 -4.75
C PHE A 100 19.14 23.78 -3.49
N PHE A 101 18.61 23.41 -2.34
CA PHE A 101 18.91 24.08 -1.06
C PHE A 101 20.38 23.94 -0.68
N VAL A 102 20.98 22.75 -0.81
CA VAL A 102 22.42 22.56 -0.56
C VAL A 102 23.24 23.37 -1.55
N TRP A 103 22.86 23.40 -2.82
CA TRP A 103 23.51 24.22 -3.85
C TRP A 103 23.36 25.72 -3.56
N LEU A 104 22.19 26.19 -3.13
CA LEU A 104 21.95 27.57 -2.71
C LEU A 104 22.76 27.93 -1.47
N CYS A 105 22.80 27.07 -0.45
CA CYS A 105 23.60 27.28 0.75
C CYS A 105 25.10 27.34 0.40
N ARG A 106 25.59 26.44 -0.46
CA ARG A 106 26.98 26.44 -0.94
C ARG A 106 27.28 27.68 -1.79
N ARG A 107 26.37 28.09 -2.67
CA ARG A 107 26.53 29.28 -3.52
C ARG A 107 26.51 30.58 -2.70
N ASN A 108 25.74 30.62 -1.62
CA ASN A 108 25.74 31.77 -0.72
C ASN A 108 27.04 31.86 0.11
N GLN A 109 27.70 30.74 0.36
CA GLN A 109 29.03 30.70 0.99
C GLN A 109 30.13 31.31 0.11
N GLU A 110 30.03 31.19 -1.22
CA GLU A 110 30.94 31.88 -2.15
C GLU A 110 30.76 33.41 -2.10
N LEU A 111 29.58 33.91 -1.69
CA LEU A 111 29.31 35.35 -1.55
C LEU A 111 29.78 35.92 -0.19
N SER A 112 30.10 35.07 0.79
CA SER A 112 30.69 35.49 2.07
C SER A 112 32.22 35.31 2.14
N LEU A 113 32.83 34.62 1.17
CA LEU A 113 34.28 34.42 1.08
C LEU A 113 35.02 35.49 0.27
N SER A 114 34.33 36.52 -0.22
CA SER A 114 34.93 37.69 -0.85
C SER A 114 34.85 38.97 -0.01
N VAL A 115 34.82 38.86 1.32
CA VAL A 115 35.12 40.00 2.21
C VAL A 115 36.61 39.92 2.57
N PRO A 116 37.47 40.78 2.01
CA PRO A 116 38.87 40.85 2.42
C PRO A 116 38.92 41.52 3.80
N TRP A 117 39.16 40.74 4.85
CA TRP A 117 39.64 41.33 6.09
C TRP A 117 41.11 41.68 5.88
N SER A 118 41.37 42.94 5.53
CA SER A 118 42.71 43.53 5.52
C SER A 118 43.19 43.76 6.97
N PRO A 119 44.40 43.29 7.37
CA PRO A 119 44.97 43.52 8.72
C PRO A 119 45.43 44.96 9.02
N LEU A 120 44.87 45.98 8.38
CA LEU A 120 45.40 47.35 8.42
C LEU A 120 44.54 48.37 9.19
N ASP A 121 43.41 47.96 9.77
CA ASP A 121 42.50 48.87 10.50
C ASP A 121 42.64 48.84 12.03
N ASP A 122 43.51 48.00 12.61
CA ASP A 122 43.73 47.99 14.07
C ASP A 122 44.68 49.10 14.56
N LYS A 123 45.40 49.76 13.65
CA LYS A 123 46.38 50.80 13.99
C LYS A 123 45.76 52.20 14.04
N GLU A 124 44.70 52.45 13.28
CA GLU A 124 44.03 53.75 13.22
C GLU A 124 43.09 53.97 14.41
N TYR A 125 42.53 52.88 14.96
CA TYR A 125 41.67 52.95 16.16
C TYR A 125 42.45 53.21 17.47
N LEU A 126 43.71 52.76 17.56
CA LEU A 126 44.55 53.02 18.74
C LEU A 126 45.23 54.39 18.73
N MET A 127 45.33 55.04 17.57
CA MET A 127 45.89 56.39 17.47
C MET A 127 44.85 57.49 17.74
N SER A 128 43.55 57.20 17.59
CA SER A 128 42.49 58.20 17.80
C SER A 128 42.21 58.53 19.28
N ASN A 129 42.40 57.57 20.19
CA ASN A 129 42.12 57.76 21.63
C ASN A 129 43.31 58.34 22.43
N ALA A 130 44.46 58.59 21.78
CA ALA A 130 45.64 59.16 22.44
C ALA A 130 45.75 60.68 22.30
N TYR A 131 44.93 61.31 21.46
CA TYR A 131 44.90 62.77 21.26
C TYR A 131 43.68 63.45 21.90
N THR A 132 42.91 62.71 22.69
CA THR A 132 41.76 63.20 23.47
C THR A 132 42.03 63.13 24.98
N LEU A 133 43.14 63.74 25.40
CA LEU A 133 43.38 64.17 26.78
C LEU A 133 44.14 65.50 26.78
#